data_AF-A0A9E3SG65-F1
#
_entry.id   AF-A0A9E3SG65-F1
#
_cell.length_a   1.000
_cell.length_b   1.000
_cell.length_c   1.000
_cell.angle_alpha   90.00
_cell.angle_beta   90.00
_cell.angle_gamma   90.00
#
_symmetry.space_group_name_H-M   'P 1'
#
loop_
_entity.id
_entity.type
_entity.pdbx_description
1 polymer ?
#
loop_
_entity_poly.entity_id
_entity_poly.type
_entity_poly.pdbx_seq_one_letter_code
_entity_poly.pdbx_strand_id
1 'polypeptide(L)'
;MKKNQFLFLFLIVLTSAALVFNGCKKDDDPVDLSLSSLTTGDIDLNGATSPSNVPVEPVIKASFNVNIDPATVNASSVSLTQDYDGANIPLTTEVSNNIITIRPNQALGSGTLYKLKLTAAIKSTDAKPLSNTDRAFTTAGTFSPAGVIAHWTFEDNANDVVGSYNPSANGIVDITYTAGRKTAAGKAAKFNGTTSIIEIPNGDQLMDTKDFTLSFWAKAEPVEHGHFIIGLAAFYGFQFELYSGFNGIKMPVQFDLGDGTSGTGGDFIYNGDGQTLDNGGWRGTIFNKENASLPAILENKWFHFVYVYNSETKIRSMFLNGEKVIAQDHNLWYDDDGNPYPERGITGLKYAGEEPETLPELAFGFVHSRGGTLWDDQP
;
A
#
# COMPACT_ATOMS: atom_id res chain seq x y z
N MET A 1 -46.20 -14.19 111.72
CA MET A 1 -46.51 -14.13 110.27
C MET A 1 -45.76 -15.30 109.63
N LYS A 2 -46.22 -16.54 109.40
CA LYS A 2 -47.45 -17.22 108.93
C LYS A 2 -47.85 -16.99 107.46
N LYS A 3 -47.79 -18.13 106.72
CA LYS A 3 -48.44 -18.59 105.47
C LYS A 3 -47.64 -18.41 104.18
N ASN A 4 -47.17 -19.45 103.48
CA ASN A 4 -47.79 -20.65 102.84
C ASN A 4 -48.28 -20.41 101.39
N GLN A 5 -47.74 -21.26 100.50
CA GLN A 5 -48.44 -22.12 99.52
C GLN A 5 -48.68 -21.69 98.05
N PHE A 6 -48.36 -22.67 97.17
CA PHE A 6 -49.02 -23.05 95.89
C PHE A 6 -48.86 -22.07 94.70
N LEU A 7 -48.84 -22.44 93.40
CA LEU A 7 -49.40 -23.54 92.60
C LEU A 7 -48.79 -23.47 91.15
N PHE A 8 -48.66 -24.61 90.43
CA PHE A 8 -48.95 -24.93 89.00
C PHE A 8 -48.76 -23.87 87.86
N LEU A 9 -48.61 -24.15 86.55
CA LEU A 9 -48.43 -25.29 85.61
C LEU A 9 -48.64 -24.68 84.19
N PHE A 10 -48.10 -25.31 83.12
CA PHE A 10 -48.33 -25.05 81.67
C PHE A 10 -47.66 -23.80 81.05
N LEU A 11 -47.09 -23.81 79.83
CA LEU A 11 -47.43 -24.55 78.60
C LEU A 11 -46.20 -24.68 77.65
N ILE A 12 -46.17 -25.81 76.93
CA ILE A 12 -45.25 -26.28 75.90
C ILE A 12 -45.44 -25.54 74.56
N VAL A 13 -44.37 -25.25 73.81
CA VAL A 13 -44.31 -25.45 72.34
C VAL A 13 -42.88 -25.85 71.92
N LEU A 14 -42.77 -27.08 71.38
CA LEU A 14 -41.64 -27.54 70.56
C LEU A 14 -41.72 -26.88 69.17
N THR A 15 -40.60 -26.36 68.67
CA THR A 15 -40.37 -26.25 67.23
C THR A 15 -38.96 -26.68 66.89
N SER A 16 -38.88 -27.84 66.25
CA SER A 16 -37.74 -28.45 65.59
C SER A 16 -37.27 -27.54 64.44
N ALA A 17 -36.04 -27.02 64.51
CA ALA A 17 -35.39 -26.40 63.38
C ALA A 17 -34.51 -27.45 62.68
N ALA A 18 -34.97 -27.90 61.50
CA ALA A 18 -34.18 -28.71 60.59
C ALA A 18 -33.04 -27.86 60.02
N LEU A 19 -31.80 -28.27 60.26
CA LEU A 19 -30.62 -27.73 59.60
C LEU A 19 -30.64 -28.17 58.13
N VAL A 20 -31.07 -27.26 57.26
CA VAL A 20 -30.87 -27.39 55.80
C VAL A 20 -29.38 -27.10 55.54
N PHE A 21 -28.59 -28.16 55.33
CA PHE A 21 -27.29 -28.02 54.71
C PHE A 21 -27.50 -27.61 53.26
N ASN A 22 -27.38 -26.32 52.97
CA ASN A 22 -27.10 -25.86 51.61
C ASN A 22 -25.69 -26.35 51.28
N GLY A 23 -25.61 -27.41 50.48
CA GLY A 23 -24.34 -27.85 49.91
C GLY A 23 -23.74 -26.68 49.12
N CYS A 24 -22.59 -26.18 49.58
CA CYS A 24 -21.74 -25.32 48.76
C CYS A 24 -21.47 -26.08 47.47
N LYS A 25 -22.01 -25.60 46.35
CA LYS A 25 -21.40 -25.92 45.05
C LYS A 25 -19.95 -25.48 45.17
N LYS A 26 -19.01 -26.36 44.86
CA LYS A 26 -17.67 -25.93 44.49
C LYS A 26 -17.86 -25.04 43.27
N ASP A 27 -17.86 -23.74 43.48
CA ASP A 27 -17.58 -22.81 42.40
C ASP A 27 -16.11 -23.07 42.07
N ASP A 28 -15.86 -23.80 40.98
CA ASP A 28 -14.50 -23.94 40.46
C ASP A 28 -13.99 -22.53 40.18
N ASP A 29 -12.81 -22.20 40.74
CA ASP A 29 -12.21 -20.88 40.55
C ASP A 29 -12.14 -20.56 39.04
N PRO A 30 -12.55 -19.35 38.62
CA PRO A 30 -12.62 -19.03 37.20
C PRO A 30 -11.24 -19.17 36.53
N VAL A 31 -11.20 -19.95 35.45
CA VAL A 31 -9.98 -20.36 34.73
C VAL A 31 -9.37 -19.17 34.00
N ASP A 32 -8.06 -18.99 34.16
CA ASP A 32 -7.34 -17.93 33.46
C ASP A 32 -7.39 -18.13 31.93
N LEU A 33 -7.67 -17.03 31.22
CA LEU A 33 -7.77 -17.05 29.78
C LEU A 33 -6.39 -17.17 29.13
N SER A 34 -6.22 -18.18 28.28
CA SER A 34 -4.99 -18.43 27.53
C SER A 34 -5.26 -18.77 26.07
N LEU A 35 -4.37 -18.28 25.19
CA LEU A 35 -4.39 -18.62 23.77
C LEU A 35 -3.87 -20.06 23.59
N SER A 36 -4.72 -20.93 23.08
CA SER A 36 -4.40 -22.33 22.80
C SER A 36 -3.74 -22.50 21.42
N SER A 37 -4.25 -21.80 20.41
CA SER A 37 -3.67 -21.82 19.06
C SER A 37 -3.99 -20.54 18.28
N LEU A 38 -3.16 -20.23 17.28
CA LEU A 38 -3.38 -19.15 16.32
C LEU A 38 -3.00 -19.67 14.94
N THR A 39 -3.97 -19.77 14.04
CA THR A 39 -3.75 -20.43 12.74
C THR A 39 -4.44 -19.68 11.60
N THR A 40 -3.96 -19.90 10.37
CA THR A 40 -4.71 -19.58 9.14
C THR A 40 -4.60 -20.76 8.20
N GLY A 41 -5.71 -21.46 7.97
CA GLY A 41 -5.67 -22.81 7.40
C GLY A 41 -4.78 -23.71 8.25
N ASP A 42 -3.81 -24.36 7.62
CA ASP A 42 -2.84 -25.26 8.29
C ASP A 42 -1.57 -24.53 8.77
N ILE A 43 -1.47 -23.21 8.57
CA ILE A 43 -0.29 -22.42 8.96
C ILE A 43 -0.42 -22.00 10.42
N ASP A 44 0.55 -22.41 11.25
CA ASP A 44 0.67 -21.98 12.64
C ASP A 44 1.30 -20.57 12.73
N LEU A 45 0.55 -19.63 13.27
CA LEU A 45 0.98 -18.26 13.55
C LEU A 45 1.42 -18.08 15.02
N ASN A 46 1.27 -19.11 15.86
CA ASN A 46 1.61 -19.10 17.28
C ASN A 46 2.99 -19.70 17.60
N GLY A 47 3.64 -20.32 16.60
CA GLY A 47 4.94 -20.96 16.75
C GLY A 47 6.08 -19.99 17.10
N ALA A 48 7.21 -20.56 17.54
CA ALA A 48 8.39 -19.77 17.89
C ALA A 48 9.04 -19.05 16.70
N THR A 49 8.80 -19.53 15.48
CA THR A 49 9.26 -18.93 14.24
C THR A 49 8.08 -18.38 13.47
N SER A 50 8.14 -17.11 13.08
CA SER A 50 7.12 -16.49 12.23
C SER A 50 7.07 -17.16 10.86
N PRO A 51 5.88 -17.58 10.39
CA PRO A 51 5.73 -18.12 9.05
C PRO A 51 5.87 -17.02 8.00
N SER A 52 6.31 -17.39 6.80
CA SER A 52 6.53 -16.47 5.67
C SER A 52 5.74 -16.82 4.40
N ASN A 53 4.74 -17.69 4.54
CA ASN A 53 3.94 -18.22 3.44
C ASN A 53 2.44 -17.98 3.66
N VAL A 54 2.05 -16.97 4.44
CA VAL A 54 0.64 -16.68 4.72
C VAL A 54 -0.04 -16.14 3.45
N PRO A 55 -1.25 -16.60 3.07
CA PRO A 55 -1.97 -16.03 1.93
C PRO A 55 -2.32 -14.55 2.17
N VAL A 56 -2.53 -13.80 1.09
CA VAL A 56 -2.86 -12.36 1.16
C VAL A 56 -4.27 -12.09 1.70
N GLU A 57 -5.15 -13.10 1.72
CA GLU A 57 -6.48 -13.01 2.34
C GLU A 57 -6.62 -14.07 3.45
N PRO A 58 -5.85 -13.95 4.55
CA PRO A 58 -5.84 -14.97 5.59
C PRO A 58 -7.15 -14.95 6.40
N VAL A 59 -7.57 -16.14 6.82
CA VAL A 59 -8.65 -16.32 7.78
C VAL A 59 -8.01 -16.79 9.08
N ILE A 60 -7.68 -15.82 9.94
CA ILE A 60 -6.93 -16.09 11.16
C ILE A 60 -7.91 -16.56 12.24
N LYS A 61 -7.63 -17.70 12.87
CA LYS A 61 -8.40 -18.26 13.98
C LYS A 61 -7.55 -18.30 15.24
N ALA A 62 -7.92 -17.49 16.22
CA ALA A 62 -7.38 -17.55 17.59
C ALA A 62 -8.29 -18.41 18.45
N SER A 63 -7.82 -19.57 18.90
CA SER A 63 -8.57 -20.48 19.77
C SER A 63 -8.07 -20.38 21.20
N PHE A 64 -8.98 -20.36 22.16
CA PHE A 64 -8.70 -20.18 23.57
C PHE A 64 -9.14 -21.39 24.40
N ASN A 65 -8.62 -21.50 25.61
CA ASN A 65 -8.98 -22.58 26.54
C ASN A 65 -10.40 -22.47 27.11
N VAL A 66 -10.99 -21.28 27.09
CA VAL A 66 -12.36 -20.98 27.57
C VAL A 66 -13.09 -20.04 26.62
N ASN A 67 -14.41 -19.92 26.78
CA ASN A 67 -15.24 -19.05 25.95
C ASN A 67 -14.88 -17.58 26.14
N ILE A 68 -14.94 -16.82 25.04
CA ILE A 68 -14.65 -15.39 24.98
C ILE A 68 -15.94 -14.59 25.15
N ASP A 69 -15.86 -13.47 25.89
CA ASP A 69 -16.92 -12.46 25.90
C ASP A 69 -16.88 -11.65 24.60
N PRO A 70 -17.88 -11.78 23.70
CA PRO A 70 -17.85 -11.09 22.41
C PRO A 70 -17.81 -9.57 22.53
N ALA A 71 -18.34 -8.98 23.60
CA ALA A 71 -18.35 -7.54 23.80
C ALA A 71 -16.93 -6.96 23.99
N THR A 72 -15.95 -7.80 24.33
CA THR A 72 -14.56 -7.40 24.55
C THR A 72 -13.69 -7.47 23.29
N VAL A 73 -14.19 -8.02 22.20
CA VAL A 73 -13.46 -8.17 20.93
C VAL A 73 -13.81 -7.02 19.99
N ASN A 74 -12.86 -6.11 19.79
CA ASN A 74 -13.01 -4.91 18.96
C ASN A 74 -11.62 -4.37 18.55
N ALA A 75 -11.59 -3.24 17.84
CA ALA A 75 -10.35 -2.64 17.32
C ALA A 75 -9.33 -2.22 18.39
N SER A 76 -9.72 -2.11 19.67
CA SER A 76 -8.78 -1.84 20.78
C SER A 76 -8.15 -3.11 21.37
N SER A 77 -8.75 -4.27 21.12
CA SER A 77 -8.33 -5.56 21.68
C SER A 77 -7.70 -6.51 20.66
N VAL A 78 -8.02 -6.32 19.37
CA VAL A 78 -7.43 -7.02 18.23
C VAL A 78 -7.00 -5.99 17.19
N SER A 79 -5.71 -5.98 16.86
CA SER A 79 -5.18 -5.12 15.78
C SER A 79 -4.14 -5.84 14.94
N LEU A 80 -4.03 -5.42 13.69
CA LEU A 80 -3.03 -5.89 12.74
C LEU A 80 -2.36 -4.66 12.12
N THR A 81 -1.05 -4.58 12.19
CA THR A 81 -0.29 -3.50 11.54
C THR A 81 0.70 -4.08 10.53
N GLN A 82 0.95 -3.34 9.45
CA GLN A 82 2.02 -3.66 8.51
C GLN A 82 3.32 -2.98 8.93
N ASP A 83 4.46 -3.65 8.70
CA ASP A 83 5.73 -3.22 9.28
C ASP A 83 6.36 -2.00 8.59
N TYR A 84 6.17 -1.84 7.28
CA TYR A 84 6.93 -0.87 6.47
C TYR A 84 6.50 0.59 6.67
N ASP A 85 5.25 0.85 7.06
CA ASP A 85 4.72 2.20 7.33
C ASP A 85 3.93 2.29 8.66
N GLY A 86 3.79 1.17 9.38
CA GLY A 86 3.05 1.10 10.63
C GLY A 86 1.53 1.25 10.48
N ALA A 87 0.99 1.22 9.26
CA ALA A 87 -0.44 1.41 9.04
C ALA A 87 -1.25 0.27 9.68
N ASN A 88 -2.36 0.65 10.31
CA ASN A 88 -3.32 -0.30 10.87
C ASN A 88 -4.21 -0.85 9.76
N ILE A 89 -4.32 -2.17 9.71
CA ILE A 89 -5.18 -2.88 8.76
C ILE A 89 -6.58 -2.99 9.35
N PRO A 90 -7.64 -2.52 8.68
CA PRO A 90 -9.00 -2.75 9.11
C PRO A 90 -9.34 -4.24 9.13
N LEU A 91 -9.93 -4.71 10.23
CA LEU A 91 -10.27 -6.11 10.45
C LEU A 91 -11.77 -6.26 10.71
N THR A 92 -12.32 -7.37 10.27
CA THR A 92 -13.58 -7.93 10.76
C THR A 92 -13.27 -9.05 11.73
N THR A 93 -13.87 -9.00 12.92
CA THR A 93 -13.70 -10.02 13.96
C THR A 93 -15.04 -10.65 14.32
N GLU A 94 -15.07 -11.97 14.46
CA GLU A 94 -16.25 -12.73 14.85
C GLU A 94 -15.88 -13.68 16.00
N VAL A 95 -16.73 -13.75 17.02
CA VAL A 95 -16.54 -14.63 18.18
C VAL A 95 -17.55 -15.76 18.12
N SER A 96 -17.05 -16.99 18.19
CA SER A 96 -17.85 -18.20 18.32
C SER A 96 -17.27 -19.06 19.43
N ASN A 97 -17.92 -19.08 20.60
CA ASN A 97 -17.45 -19.75 21.82
C ASN A 97 -16.05 -19.28 22.21
N ASN A 98 -15.08 -20.18 22.15
CA ASN A 98 -13.68 -19.97 22.48
C ASN A 98 -12.81 -19.62 21.26
N ILE A 99 -13.40 -19.22 20.14
CA ILE A 99 -12.69 -18.89 18.90
C ILE A 99 -13.00 -17.46 18.49
N ILE A 100 -11.94 -16.67 18.25
CA ILE A 100 -12.03 -15.40 17.53
C ILE A 100 -11.54 -15.65 16.10
N THR A 101 -12.41 -15.41 15.12
CA THR A 101 -12.06 -15.37 13.71
C THR A 101 -11.74 -13.93 13.32
N ILE A 102 -10.60 -13.69 12.69
CA ILE A 102 -10.07 -12.39 12.32
C ILE A 102 -9.81 -12.40 10.80
N ARG A 103 -10.37 -11.41 10.09
CA ARG A 103 -10.23 -11.26 8.64
C ARG A 103 -9.83 -9.82 8.30
N PRO A 104 -8.75 -9.61 7.54
CA PRO A 104 -8.53 -8.31 6.89
C PRO A 104 -9.71 -7.95 5.99
N ASN A 105 -10.10 -6.68 5.98
CA ASN A 105 -11.22 -6.20 5.13
C ASN A 105 -10.82 -6.03 3.66
N GLN A 106 -9.52 -6.08 3.35
CA GLN A 106 -8.95 -6.03 2.02
C GLN A 106 -7.77 -7.00 1.96
N ALA A 107 -7.41 -7.44 0.75
CA ALA A 107 -6.22 -8.25 0.53
C ALA A 107 -4.97 -7.52 1.05
N LEU A 108 -4.13 -8.26 1.76
CA LEU A 108 -2.84 -7.81 2.25
C LEU A 108 -1.83 -7.69 1.09
N GLY A 109 -0.78 -6.89 1.27
CA GLY A 109 0.37 -6.87 0.36
C GLY A 109 1.10 -8.21 0.37
N SER A 110 1.72 -8.61 -0.73
CA SER A 110 2.54 -9.82 -0.82
C SER A 110 3.92 -9.60 -0.22
N GLY A 111 4.60 -10.68 0.20
CA GLY A 111 5.94 -10.62 0.80
C GLY A 111 6.07 -9.63 1.96
N THR A 112 4.97 -9.28 2.62
CA THR A 112 4.87 -8.17 3.57
C THR A 112 4.75 -8.71 4.99
N LEU A 113 5.54 -8.15 5.91
CA LEU A 113 5.52 -8.48 7.33
C LEU A 113 4.38 -7.76 8.04
N TYR A 114 3.55 -8.52 8.73
CA TYR A 114 2.44 -8.04 9.55
C TYR A 114 2.62 -8.42 11.01
N LYS A 115 2.14 -7.55 11.90
CA LYS A 115 2.15 -7.74 13.35
C LYS A 115 0.73 -7.78 13.87
N LEU A 116 0.29 -8.94 14.34
CA LEU A 116 -0.99 -9.15 15.00
C LEU A 116 -0.81 -8.95 16.51
N LYS A 117 -1.70 -8.16 17.11
CA LYS A 117 -1.74 -7.93 18.55
C LYS A 117 -3.10 -8.32 19.12
N LEU A 118 -3.07 -9.16 20.15
CA LEU A 118 -4.21 -9.51 21.00
C LEU A 118 -3.91 -8.99 22.40
N THR A 119 -4.77 -8.13 22.95
CA THR A 119 -4.47 -7.45 24.22
C THR A 119 -5.24 -8.05 25.40
N ALA A 120 -4.84 -7.68 26.62
CA ALA A 120 -5.54 -8.01 27.86
C ALA A 120 -6.95 -7.43 27.97
N ALA A 121 -7.38 -6.60 27.01
CA ALA A 121 -8.77 -6.18 26.90
C ALA A 121 -9.70 -7.32 26.47
N ILE A 122 -9.20 -8.35 25.78
CA ILE A 122 -9.96 -9.59 25.51
C ILE A 122 -10.18 -10.31 26.82
N LYS A 123 -11.44 -10.66 27.12
CA LYS A 123 -11.80 -11.41 28.35
C LYS A 123 -12.57 -12.67 28.04
N SER A 124 -12.48 -13.63 28.96
CA SER A 124 -13.41 -14.76 28.98
C SER A 124 -14.79 -14.30 29.44
N THR A 125 -15.79 -15.18 29.30
CA THR A 125 -17.14 -14.97 29.87
C THR A 125 -17.14 -14.82 31.39
N ASP A 126 -16.08 -15.27 32.08
CA ASP A 126 -15.86 -15.11 33.51
C ASP A 126 -15.00 -13.88 33.85
N ALA A 127 -14.89 -12.93 32.91
CA ALA A 127 -14.15 -11.67 33.03
C ALA A 127 -12.63 -11.80 33.28
N LYS A 128 -12.03 -12.97 32.99
CA LYS A 128 -10.58 -13.17 33.10
C LYS A 128 -9.88 -12.59 31.86
N PRO A 129 -8.89 -11.70 32.03
CA PRO A 129 -8.20 -11.08 30.90
C PRO A 129 -7.21 -12.04 30.24
N LEU A 130 -7.02 -11.87 28.93
CA LEU A 130 -5.93 -12.51 28.19
C LEU A 130 -4.57 -11.92 28.62
N SER A 131 -3.50 -12.71 28.54
CA SER A 131 -2.14 -12.14 28.54
C SER A 131 -1.80 -11.55 27.17
N ASN A 132 -1.33 -10.31 27.13
CA ASN A 132 -0.94 -9.63 25.88
C ASN A 132 -0.12 -10.57 24.99
N THR A 133 -0.56 -10.73 23.74
CA THR A 133 0.04 -11.63 22.77
C THR A 133 0.33 -10.86 21.50
N ASP A 134 1.61 -10.77 21.15
CA ASP A 134 2.08 -10.23 19.89
C ASP A 134 2.58 -11.38 19.01
N ARG A 135 2.14 -11.42 17.75
CA ARG A 135 2.57 -12.39 16.74
C ARG A 135 2.89 -11.67 15.45
N ALA A 136 3.78 -12.26 14.66
CA ALA A 136 4.13 -11.73 13.36
C ALA A 136 4.12 -12.85 12.32
N PHE A 137 3.74 -12.49 11.10
CA PHE A 137 3.77 -13.36 9.94
C PHE A 137 4.09 -12.54 8.69
N THR A 138 4.67 -13.20 7.69
CA THR A 138 4.91 -12.61 6.38
C THR A 138 3.99 -13.30 5.36
N THR A 139 3.35 -12.49 4.52
CA THR A 139 2.57 -13.03 3.39
C THR A 139 3.50 -13.66 2.36
N ALA A 140 3.00 -14.66 1.63
CA ALA A 140 3.75 -15.32 0.58
C ALA A 140 4.13 -14.36 -0.56
N GLY A 141 5.17 -14.71 -1.31
CA GLY A 141 5.59 -14.01 -2.51
C GLY A 141 6.63 -12.91 -2.27
N THR A 142 6.81 -12.06 -3.27
CA THR A 142 7.76 -10.94 -3.23
C THR A 142 7.08 -9.71 -2.64
N PHE A 143 7.85 -8.86 -1.94
CA PHE A 143 7.33 -7.65 -1.34
C PHE A 143 6.67 -6.75 -2.39
N SER A 144 5.36 -6.54 -2.26
CA SER A 144 4.58 -5.55 -3.00
C SER A 144 3.53 -4.97 -2.06
N PRO A 145 3.46 -3.62 -1.90
CA PRO A 145 2.39 -2.99 -1.14
C PRO A 145 0.99 -3.40 -1.62
N ALA A 146 0.02 -3.39 -0.71
CA ALA A 146 -1.38 -3.65 -1.06
C ALA A 146 -1.87 -2.61 -2.10
N GLY A 147 -2.68 -3.07 -3.06
CA GLY A 147 -3.25 -2.20 -4.11
C GLY A 147 -2.32 -1.90 -5.29
N VAL A 148 -1.08 -2.41 -5.30
CA VAL A 148 -0.22 -2.35 -6.49
C VAL A 148 -0.84 -3.17 -7.62
N ILE A 149 -0.83 -2.63 -8.84
CA ILE A 149 -1.40 -3.27 -10.04
C ILE A 149 -0.36 -4.11 -10.80
N ALA A 150 0.88 -3.61 -10.88
CA ALA A 150 2.00 -4.28 -11.50
C ALA A 150 3.31 -3.93 -10.78
N HIS A 151 4.24 -4.89 -10.69
CA HIS A 151 5.54 -4.69 -10.06
C HIS A 151 6.61 -5.53 -10.76
N TRP A 152 7.62 -4.87 -11.32
CA TRP A 152 8.78 -5.53 -11.93
C TRP A 152 10.01 -5.40 -11.04
N THR A 153 10.48 -6.53 -10.52
CA THR A 153 11.62 -6.57 -9.58
C THR A 153 12.97 -6.74 -10.26
N PHE A 154 12.96 -7.17 -11.53
CA PHE A 154 14.17 -7.43 -12.32
C PHE A 154 15.12 -8.49 -11.72
N GLU A 155 14.56 -9.47 -10.99
CA GLU A 155 15.29 -10.62 -10.47
C GLU A 155 15.56 -11.66 -11.58
N ASP A 156 16.51 -11.34 -12.45
CA ASP A 156 16.94 -12.14 -13.62
C ASP A 156 15.89 -12.35 -14.71
N ASN A 157 14.76 -11.66 -14.62
CA ASN A 157 13.70 -11.64 -15.63
C ASN A 157 12.91 -10.33 -15.52
N ALA A 158 12.01 -10.07 -16.47
CA ALA A 158 11.18 -8.87 -16.52
C ALA A 158 9.69 -9.17 -16.30
N ASN A 159 9.36 -10.25 -15.59
CA ASN A 159 7.97 -10.60 -15.31
C ASN A 159 7.41 -9.72 -14.19
N ASP A 160 6.13 -9.42 -14.31
CA ASP A 160 5.33 -8.78 -13.26
C ASP A 160 5.10 -9.80 -12.13
N VAL A 161 5.45 -9.43 -10.89
CA VAL A 161 5.32 -10.29 -9.71
C VAL A 161 3.96 -10.16 -9.02
N VAL A 162 3.11 -9.24 -9.48
CA VAL A 162 1.77 -8.98 -8.90
C VAL A 162 0.66 -9.38 -9.86
N GLY A 163 0.72 -8.89 -11.09
CA GLY A 163 -0.31 -9.09 -12.10
C GLY A 163 0.12 -10.07 -13.20
N SER A 164 -0.26 -9.74 -14.43
CA SER A 164 0.02 -10.56 -15.62
C SER A 164 0.68 -9.75 -16.74
N TYR A 165 1.22 -8.57 -16.42
CA TYR A 165 1.89 -7.67 -17.36
C TYR A 165 3.33 -8.14 -17.64
N ASN A 166 3.42 -9.32 -18.26
CA ASN A 166 4.68 -9.96 -18.60
C ASN A 166 5.07 -9.61 -20.04
N PRO A 167 6.33 -9.22 -20.29
CA PRO A 167 6.82 -9.05 -21.65
C PRO A 167 6.85 -10.39 -22.38
N SER A 168 6.68 -10.34 -23.70
CA SER A 168 7.05 -11.48 -24.56
C SER A 168 8.57 -11.62 -24.60
N ALA A 169 9.09 -12.79 -24.99
CA ALA A 169 10.53 -12.98 -25.16
C ALA A 169 11.13 -11.99 -26.18
N ASN A 170 10.39 -11.61 -27.22
CA ASN A 170 10.82 -10.64 -28.22
C ASN A 170 10.78 -9.19 -27.71
N GLY A 171 9.98 -8.93 -26.67
CA GLY A 171 9.89 -7.63 -26.01
C GLY A 171 11.05 -7.34 -25.06
N ILE A 172 11.96 -8.30 -24.82
CA ILE A 172 13.16 -8.08 -24.01
C ILE A 172 14.37 -8.06 -24.95
N VAL A 173 15.00 -6.91 -25.11
CA VAL A 173 16.13 -6.74 -26.03
C VAL A 173 17.31 -6.12 -25.31
N ASP A 174 18.49 -6.73 -25.51
CA ASP A 174 19.78 -6.26 -25.00
C ASP A 174 19.79 -5.89 -23.50
N ILE A 175 19.05 -6.65 -22.69
CA ILE A 175 18.98 -6.46 -21.24
C ILE A 175 20.01 -7.32 -20.53
N THR A 176 20.72 -6.71 -19.58
CA THR A 176 21.51 -7.43 -18.57
C THR A 176 20.99 -7.09 -17.18
N TYR A 177 20.86 -8.09 -16.31
CA TYR A 177 20.49 -7.87 -14.91
C TYR A 177 21.75 -7.72 -14.05
N THR A 178 21.82 -6.63 -13.28
CA THR A 178 22.95 -6.26 -12.41
C THR A 178 22.49 -6.10 -10.97
N ALA A 179 23.43 -6.00 -10.02
CA ALA A 179 23.12 -5.63 -8.64
C ALA A 179 22.35 -4.29 -8.59
N GLY A 180 21.26 -4.27 -7.82
CA GLY A 180 20.46 -3.08 -7.60
C GLY A 180 21.07 -2.10 -6.61
N ARG A 181 20.26 -1.16 -6.12
CA ARG A 181 20.71 -0.06 -5.24
C ARG A 181 21.34 -0.47 -3.90
N LYS A 182 21.04 -1.68 -3.43
CA LYS A 182 21.60 -2.31 -2.22
C LYS A 182 21.30 -3.81 -2.25
N THR A 183 22.04 -4.61 -1.48
CA THR A 183 21.84 -6.08 -1.42
C THR A 183 20.39 -6.48 -1.15
N ALA A 184 19.72 -5.84 -0.20
CA ALA A 184 18.32 -6.14 0.15
C ALA A 184 17.30 -5.72 -0.91
N ALA A 185 17.70 -4.93 -1.92
CA ALA A 185 16.85 -4.57 -3.05
C ALA A 185 17.02 -5.53 -4.24
N GLY A 186 17.93 -6.50 -4.14
CA GLY A 186 18.15 -7.49 -5.20
C GLY A 186 18.83 -6.89 -6.44
N LYS A 187 18.22 -7.09 -7.61
CA LYS A 187 18.78 -6.77 -8.92
C LYS A 187 18.09 -5.57 -9.59
N ALA A 188 18.61 -5.18 -10.73
CA ALA A 188 18.05 -4.17 -11.62
C ALA A 188 18.35 -4.52 -13.08
N ALA A 189 17.45 -4.15 -13.99
CA ALA A 189 17.72 -4.19 -15.42
C ALA A 189 18.66 -3.03 -15.80
N LYS A 190 19.74 -3.34 -16.54
CA LYS A 190 20.65 -2.33 -17.11
C LYS A 190 20.28 -2.09 -18.58
N PHE A 191 20.07 -0.82 -18.90
CA PHE A 191 19.79 -0.34 -20.24
C PHE A 191 21.02 0.38 -20.80
N ASN A 192 21.36 0.12 -22.06
CA ASN A 192 22.53 0.71 -22.72
C ASN A 192 22.26 2.10 -23.34
N GLY A 193 21.00 2.54 -23.39
CA GLY A 193 20.58 3.82 -23.97
C GLY A 193 20.49 3.83 -25.50
N THR A 194 20.62 2.69 -26.18
CA THR A 194 20.55 2.58 -27.64
C THR A 194 19.63 1.47 -28.14
N THR A 195 19.81 0.23 -27.67
CA THR A 195 19.02 -0.94 -28.13
C THR A 195 18.31 -1.65 -26.99
N SER A 196 18.75 -1.45 -25.74
CA SER A 196 18.16 -2.09 -24.57
C SER A 196 16.74 -1.59 -24.34
N ILE A 197 15.76 -2.48 -24.41
CA ILE A 197 14.35 -2.15 -24.10
C ILE A 197 13.64 -3.37 -23.50
N ILE A 198 12.65 -3.09 -22.64
CA ILE A 198 11.64 -4.06 -22.22
C ILE A 198 10.28 -3.51 -22.60
N GLU A 199 9.50 -4.28 -23.35
CA GLU A 199 8.17 -3.92 -23.84
C GLU A 199 7.11 -4.79 -23.14
N ILE A 200 6.26 -4.13 -22.37
CA ILE A 200 5.18 -4.73 -21.61
C ILE A 200 3.87 -4.52 -22.38
N PRO A 201 3.16 -5.59 -22.78
CA PRO A 201 1.91 -5.46 -23.52
C PRO A 201 0.78 -4.87 -22.65
N ASN A 202 -0.23 -4.30 -23.30
CA ASN A 202 -1.43 -3.72 -22.67
C ASN A 202 -1.11 -2.60 -21.66
N GLY A 203 -0.16 -1.74 -22.01
CA GLY A 203 0.25 -0.60 -21.17
C GLY A 203 -0.87 0.44 -20.97
N ASP A 204 -1.80 0.55 -21.92
CA ASP A 204 -3.01 1.36 -21.83
C ASP A 204 -3.84 1.02 -20.56
N GLN A 205 -3.96 -0.26 -20.23
CA GLN A 205 -4.69 -0.74 -19.05
C GLN A 205 -4.06 -0.28 -17.72
N LEU A 206 -2.78 0.11 -17.73
CA LEU A 206 -2.09 0.61 -16.54
C LEU A 206 -2.36 2.10 -16.28
N MET A 207 -2.84 2.84 -17.29
CA MET A 207 -3.02 4.30 -17.18
C MET A 207 -4.46 4.77 -17.33
N ASP A 208 -5.37 4.00 -17.93
CA ASP A 208 -6.79 4.37 -18.09
C ASP A 208 -7.56 4.32 -16.75
N THR A 209 -7.20 5.23 -15.85
CA THR A 209 -7.66 5.28 -14.46
C THR A 209 -7.99 6.72 -14.05
N LYS A 210 -8.79 6.87 -12.98
CA LYS A 210 -9.04 8.20 -12.40
C LYS A 210 -7.82 8.72 -11.64
N ASP A 211 -7.30 7.89 -10.74
CA ASP A 211 -6.11 8.19 -9.94
C ASP A 211 -4.94 7.35 -10.43
N PHE A 212 -3.73 7.90 -10.34
CA PHE A 212 -2.54 7.23 -10.88
C PHE A 212 -1.34 7.43 -9.97
N THR A 213 -0.54 6.38 -9.81
CA THR A 213 0.74 6.44 -9.13
C THR A 213 1.76 5.59 -9.86
N LEU A 214 2.89 6.21 -10.21
CA LEU A 214 4.07 5.51 -10.75
C LEU A 214 5.22 5.67 -9.76
N SER A 215 5.94 4.59 -9.48
CA SER A 215 7.06 4.60 -8.53
C SER A 215 8.17 3.70 -9.04
N PHE A 216 9.40 4.22 -9.10
CA PHE A 216 10.56 3.42 -9.50
C PHE A 216 11.86 3.93 -8.89
N TRP A 217 12.83 3.03 -8.78
CA TRP A 217 14.23 3.38 -8.54
C TRP A 217 14.98 3.40 -9.86
N ALA A 218 15.77 4.44 -10.10
CA ALA A 218 16.62 4.54 -11.27
C ALA A 218 18.02 5.05 -10.91
N LYS A 219 18.97 4.74 -11.78
CA LYS A 219 20.32 5.30 -11.78
C LYS A 219 20.71 5.53 -13.22
N ALA A 220 21.15 6.75 -13.53
CA ALA A 220 21.60 7.12 -14.87
C ALA A 220 23.07 7.59 -14.84
N GLU A 221 23.84 7.15 -15.82
CA GLU A 221 25.23 7.57 -16.05
C GLU A 221 25.24 8.78 -17.00
N PRO A 222 26.20 9.71 -16.85
CA PRO A 222 26.26 10.89 -17.70
C PRO A 222 26.48 10.53 -19.18
N VAL A 223 25.63 11.07 -20.03
CA VAL A 223 25.68 10.94 -21.50
C VAL A 223 25.37 12.30 -22.14
N GLU A 224 25.52 12.42 -23.45
CA GLU A 224 25.34 13.69 -24.16
C GLU A 224 23.88 14.20 -24.16
N HIS A 225 22.92 13.28 -24.24
CA HIS A 225 21.48 13.57 -24.35
C HIS A 225 20.69 13.17 -23.10
N GLY A 226 19.42 13.56 -23.05
CA GLY A 226 18.52 13.20 -21.95
C GLY A 226 18.31 11.68 -21.86
N HIS A 227 17.93 11.21 -20.68
CA HIS A 227 17.64 9.81 -20.42
C HIS A 227 16.14 9.58 -20.43
N PHE A 228 15.66 8.78 -21.38
CA PHE A 228 14.34 8.17 -21.30
C PHE A 228 14.42 6.91 -20.45
N ILE A 229 13.64 6.87 -19.37
CA ILE A 229 13.69 5.75 -18.42
C ILE A 229 12.47 4.84 -18.58
N ILE A 230 11.31 5.43 -18.78
CA ILE A 230 10.04 4.72 -18.92
C ILE A 230 9.07 5.57 -19.74
N GLY A 231 8.29 4.94 -20.60
CA GLY A 231 7.24 5.62 -21.33
C GLY A 231 6.23 4.69 -21.97
N LEU A 232 5.05 5.23 -22.23
CA LEU A 232 3.92 4.60 -22.87
C LEU A 232 3.40 5.59 -23.91
N ALA A 233 3.58 5.25 -25.19
CA ALA A 233 3.13 6.06 -26.33
C ALA A 233 3.57 7.54 -26.29
N ALA A 234 4.75 7.84 -25.73
CA ALA A 234 5.32 9.19 -25.63
C ALA A 234 4.32 10.20 -25.03
N PHE A 235 3.90 11.20 -25.81
CA PHE A 235 2.93 12.22 -25.40
C PHE A 235 1.49 11.71 -25.36
N TYR A 236 1.18 10.58 -25.99
CA TYR A 236 -0.17 10.01 -26.01
C TYR A 236 -0.45 9.06 -24.83
N GLY A 237 0.53 8.84 -23.96
CA GLY A 237 0.36 8.15 -22.69
C GLY A 237 1.11 8.88 -21.59
N PHE A 238 2.29 8.40 -21.21
CA PHE A 238 3.19 9.15 -20.33
C PHE A 238 4.64 8.86 -20.68
N GLN A 239 5.55 9.74 -20.29
CA GLN A 239 6.99 9.48 -20.39
C GLN A 239 7.73 10.16 -19.27
N PHE A 240 8.82 9.55 -18.81
CA PHE A 240 9.77 10.16 -17.90
C PHE A 240 11.08 10.45 -18.62
N GLU A 241 11.52 11.71 -18.54
CA GLU A 241 12.84 12.14 -19.02
C GLU A 241 13.64 12.78 -17.88
N LEU A 242 14.89 12.35 -17.75
CA LEU A 242 15.92 13.00 -16.94
C LEU A 242 16.86 13.78 -17.87
N TYR A 243 17.11 15.05 -17.58
CA TYR A 243 17.95 15.88 -18.44
C TYR A 243 19.42 15.42 -18.39
N SER A 244 20.14 15.58 -19.50
CA SER A 244 21.56 15.19 -19.63
C SER A 244 22.46 15.84 -18.58
N GLY A 245 22.15 17.07 -18.19
CA GLY A 245 22.85 17.80 -17.13
C GLY A 245 22.43 17.43 -15.70
N PHE A 246 21.52 16.47 -15.51
CA PHE A 246 20.96 16.07 -14.21
C PHE A 246 20.37 17.23 -13.39
N ASN A 247 19.98 18.30 -14.08
CA ASN A 247 19.47 19.55 -13.52
C ASN A 247 17.96 19.69 -13.69
N GLY A 248 17.28 18.63 -14.13
CA GLY A 248 15.84 18.58 -14.19
C GLY A 248 15.31 17.24 -14.64
N ILE A 249 14.03 17.03 -14.33
CA ILE A 249 13.22 15.90 -14.77
C ILE A 249 11.91 16.45 -15.32
N LYS A 250 11.28 15.70 -16.22
CA LYS A 250 9.91 16.00 -16.67
C LYS A 250 9.10 14.72 -16.82
N MET A 251 7.78 14.86 -16.65
CA MET A 251 6.85 13.75 -16.81
C MET A 251 5.51 14.23 -17.36
N PRO A 252 5.41 14.45 -18.68
CA PRO A 252 4.11 14.64 -19.32
C PRO A 252 3.25 13.38 -19.16
N VAL A 253 1.95 13.59 -18.98
CA VAL A 253 0.94 12.54 -18.78
C VAL A 253 -0.32 12.94 -19.53
N GLN A 254 -0.87 12.03 -20.31
CA GLN A 254 -2.09 12.20 -21.07
C GLN A 254 -3.32 12.04 -20.16
N PHE A 255 -4.22 13.01 -20.23
CA PHE A 255 -5.44 13.09 -19.42
C PHE A 255 -6.71 13.05 -20.26
N ASP A 256 -7.78 12.50 -19.70
CA ASP A 256 -9.15 12.70 -20.17
C ASP A 256 -9.63 14.08 -19.71
N LEU A 257 -9.94 14.97 -20.65
CA LEU A 257 -10.36 16.35 -20.36
C LEU A 257 -11.85 16.47 -19.96
N GLY A 258 -12.60 15.37 -19.93
CA GLY A 258 -13.99 15.31 -19.47
C GLY A 258 -15.03 15.79 -20.50
N ASP A 259 -14.59 16.24 -21.67
CA ASP A 259 -15.42 16.71 -22.79
C ASP A 259 -15.38 15.78 -24.01
N GLY A 260 -14.79 14.60 -23.85
CA GLY A 260 -14.55 13.63 -24.93
C GLY A 260 -13.20 13.78 -25.61
N THR A 261 -12.43 14.83 -25.31
CA THR A 261 -11.06 15.03 -25.80
C THR A 261 -10.01 14.62 -24.76
N SER A 262 -8.73 14.65 -25.15
CA SER A 262 -7.60 14.31 -24.28
C SER A 262 -6.40 15.22 -24.52
N GLY A 263 -5.57 15.46 -23.51
CA GLY A 263 -4.37 16.30 -23.62
C GLY A 263 -3.30 16.01 -22.56
N THR A 264 -2.06 16.42 -22.82
CA THR A 264 -0.87 16.07 -22.00
C THR A 264 -0.74 16.85 -20.69
N GLY A 265 -1.57 17.88 -20.49
CA GLY A 265 -1.36 18.87 -19.43
C GLY A 265 0.05 19.49 -19.46
N GLY A 266 0.78 19.46 -20.57
CA GLY A 266 2.17 19.92 -20.64
C GLY A 266 3.19 19.04 -19.90
N ASP A 267 4.46 19.46 -19.97
CA ASP A 267 5.62 18.63 -19.65
C ASP A 267 5.80 18.24 -18.17
N PHE A 268 5.19 18.99 -17.26
CA PHE A 268 5.39 18.89 -15.79
C PHE A 268 6.87 18.76 -15.40
N ILE A 269 7.57 19.89 -15.36
CA ILE A 269 9.02 19.95 -15.17
C ILE A 269 9.37 20.24 -13.72
N TYR A 270 10.35 19.52 -13.17
CA TYR A 270 11.03 19.89 -11.93
C TYR A 270 12.52 20.10 -12.20
N ASN A 271 13.00 21.33 -12.00
CA ASN A 271 14.39 21.78 -12.22
C ASN A 271 15.01 22.42 -10.96
N GLY A 272 14.28 22.44 -9.83
CA GLY A 272 14.77 22.97 -8.56
C GLY A 272 14.85 24.49 -8.47
N ASP A 273 14.17 25.25 -9.35
CA ASP A 273 14.21 26.71 -9.34
C ASP A 273 13.34 27.38 -8.25
N GLY A 274 12.47 26.61 -7.58
CA GLY A 274 11.58 27.12 -6.54
C GLY A 274 10.44 28.00 -7.06
N GLN A 275 10.21 28.03 -8.38
CA GLN A 275 9.17 28.87 -8.96
C GLN A 275 7.78 28.24 -8.84
N THR A 276 6.83 29.00 -8.30
CA THR A 276 5.40 28.73 -8.19
C THR A 276 4.62 29.76 -8.99
N LEU A 277 3.32 29.53 -9.17
CA LEU A 277 2.44 30.47 -9.88
C LEU A 277 2.48 31.90 -9.31
N ASP A 278 2.80 32.06 -8.02
CA ASP A 278 2.82 33.33 -7.31
C ASP A 278 4.16 34.09 -7.41
N ASN A 279 5.21 33.48 -7.97
CA ASN A 279 6.55 34.08 -8.03
C ASN A 279 7.25 33.94 -9.39
N GLY A 280 6.48 33.74 -10.47
CA GLY A 280 6.97 33.70 -11.86
C GLY A 280 7.05 32.31 -12.48
N GLY A 281 6.61 31.27 -11.75
CA GLY A 281 6.55 29.91 -12.25
C GLY A 281 5.36 29.63 -13.17
N TRP A 282 5.41 28.48 -13.83
CA TRP A 282 4.36 28.03 -14.75
C TRP A 282 3.03 27.80 -14.03
N ARG A 283 1.91 28.01 -14.74
CA ARG A 283 0.55 28.03 -14.17
C ARG A 283 0.21 26.80 -13.32
N GLY A 284 -0.59 27.04 -12.29
CA GLY A 284 -1.04 26.00 -11.37
C GLY A 284 0.06 25.33 -10.54
N THR A 285 1.32 25.74 -10.66
CA THR A 285 2.41 25.24 -9.81
C THR A 285 2.24 25.81 -8.40
N ILE A 286 1.63 25.01 -7.53
CA ILE A 286 1.32 25.39 -6.14
C ILE A 286 2.45 25.09 -5.17
N PHE A 287 3.42 24.27 -5.59
CA PHE A 287 4.60 23.94 -4.81
C PHE A 287 5.74 23.56 -5.74
N ASN A 288 6.93 24.11 -5.49
CA ASN A 288 8.16 23.75 -6.20
C ASN A 288 9.32 23.91 -5.21
N LYS A 289 10.04 22.81 -4.94
CA LYS A 289 11.11 22.77 -3.95
C LYS A 289 12.40 23.28 -4.57
N GLU A 290 12.90 24.42 -4.08
CA GLU A 290 14.20 24.92 -4.46
C GLU A 290 15.30 23.89 -4.17
N ASN A 291 16.12 23.60 -5.17
CA ASN A 291 17.30 22.76 -5.07
C ASN A 291 18.31 23.14 -6.15
N ALA A 292 19.23 24.05 -5.80
CA ALA A 292 20.30 24.50 -6.70
C ALA A 292 21.34 23.41 -7.04
N SER A 293 21.23 22.19 -6.49
CA SER A 293 22.20 21.11 -6.69
C SER A 293 21.52 19.76 -6.99
N LEU A 294 20.55 19.75 -7.91
CA LEU A 294 19.94 18.50 -8.39
C LEU A 294 20.94 17.44 -8.90
N PRO A 295 22.03 17.79 -9.62
CA PRO A 295 23.01 16.79 -10.05
C PRO A 295 23.60 16.01 -8.87
N ALA A 296 23.74 16.63 -7.70
CA ALA A 296 24.27 15.98 -6.51
C ALA A 296 23.38 14.84 -5.99
N ILE A 297 22.14 14.71 -6.44
CA ILE A 297 21.24 13.59 -6.05
C ILE A 297 20.83 12.70 -7.23
N LEU A 298 20.97 13.17 -8.47
CA LEU A 298 20.53 12.45 -9.68
C LEU A 298 21.70 11.84 -10.48
N GLU A 299 22.84 12.53 -10.57
CA GLU A 299 23.96 12.08 -11.41
C GLU A 299 24.64 10.84 -10.84
N ASN A 300 24.63 9.74 -11.62
CA ASN A 300 25.29 8.48 -11.27
C ASN A 300 24.92 7.96 -9.87
N LYS A 301 23.72 8.30 -9.40
CA LYS A 301 23.18 7.94 -8.09
C LYS A 301 21.84 7.25 -8.25
N TRP A 302 21.59 6.27 -7.38
CA TRP A 302 20.26 5.70 -7.25
C TRP A 302 19.34 6.75 -6.64
N PHE A 303 18.28 7.09 -7.35
CA PHE A 303 17.19 7.93 -6.85
C PHE A 303 15.87 7.19 -6.94
N HIS A 304 14.97 7.49 -6.00
CA HIS A 304 13.60 7.02 -6.03
C HIS A 304 12.72 8.14 -6.57
N PHE A 305 11.95 7.84 -7.61
CA PHE A 305 10.97 8.76 -8.19
C PHE A 305 9.57 8.24 -7.93
N VAL A 306 8.67 9.15 -7.58
CA VAL A 306 7.22 8.86 -7.51
C VAL A 306 6.47 9.98 -8.21
N TYR A 307 5.53 9.62 -9.08
CA TYR A 307 4.49 10.50 -9.58
C TYR A 307 3.15 10.08 -8.97
N VAL A 308 2.35 11.06 -8.56
CA VAL A 308 1.00 10.85 -8.05
C VAL A 308 0.05 11.83 -8.72
N TYR A 309 -1.07 11.34 -9.21
CA TYR A 309 -2.22 12.15 -9.61
C TYR A 309 -3.47 11.73 -8.82
N ASN A 310 -4.20 12.71 -8.33
CA ASN A 310 -5.48 12.54 -7.63
C ASN A 310 -6.57 13.31 -8.39
N SER A 311 -7.57 12.58 -8.90
CA SER A 311 -8.67 13.11 -9.71
C SER A 311 -9.66 13.99 -8.95
N GLU A 312 -9.85 13.74 -7.65
CA GLU A 312 -10.76 14.53 -6.82
C GLU A 312 -10.26 15.96 -6.64
N THR A 313 -8.96 16.10 -6.33
CA THR A 313 -8.29 17.40 -6.16
C THR A 313 -7.73 17.95 -7.48
N LYS A 314 -7.61 17.12 -8.52
CA LYS A 314 -6.92 17.41 -9.79
C LYS A 314 -5.47 17.84 -9.62
N ILE A 315 -4.81 17.37 -8.55
CA ILE A 315 -3.41 17.67 -8.27
C ILE A 315 -2.53 16.54 -8.78
N ARG A 316 -1.49 16.90 -9.56
CA ARG A 316 -0.34 16.03 -9.83
C ARG A 316 0.86 16.46 -8.99
N SER A 317 1.66 15.49 -8.54
CA SER A 317 2.84 15.73 -7.70
C SER A 317 3.97 14.79 -8.07
N MET A 318 5.22 15.27 -7.97
CA MET A 318 6.40 14.42 -8.00
C MET A 318 7.09 14.37 -6.65
N PHE A 319 7.71 13.25 -6.36
CA PHE A 319 8.55 13.02 -5.19
C PHE A 319 9.90 12.47 -5.64
N LEU A 320 10.96 12.94 -5.00
CA LEU A 320 12.31 12.39 -5.13
C LEU A 320 12.79 11.94 -3.75
N ASN A 321 13.25 10.70 -3.66
CA ASN A 321 13.80 10.11 -2.44
C ASN A 321 12.87 10.24 -1.22
N GLY A 322 11.55 10.09 -1.44
CA GLY A 322 10.53 10.18 -0.41
C GLY A 322 10.07 11.59 -0.06
N GLU A 323 10.64 12.63 -0.68
CA GLU A 323 10.25 14.02 -0.46
C GLU A 323 9.50 14.59 -1.65
N LYS A 324 8.38 15.28 -1.41
CA LYS A 324 7.66 16.01 -2.47
C LYS A 324 8.55 17.12 -3.01
N VAL A 325 8.67 17.22 -4.33
CA VAL A 325 9.52 18.22 -5.00
C VAL A 325 8.74 19.21 -5.85
N ILE A 326 7.61 18.82 -6.43
CA ILE A 326 6.73 19.73 -7.17
C ILE A 326 5.29 19.25 -7.09
N ALA A 327 4.33 20.20 -7.10
CA ALA A 327 2.92 19.92 -7.26
C ALA A 327 2.24 20.96 -8.15
N GLN A 328 1.32 20.49 -8.99
CA GLN A 328 0.48 21.33 -9.84
C GLN A 328 -1.00 21.02 -9.64
N ASP A 329 -1.80 22.06 -9.44
CA ASP A 329 -3.25 22.02 -9.34
C ASP A 329 -3.88 22.48 -10.66
N HIS A 330 -4.54 21.56 -11.36
CA HIS A 330 -5.18 21.87 -12.64
C HIS A 330 -6.40 22.79 -12.47
N ASN A 331 -7.00 22.89 -11.28
CA ASN A 331 -8.13 23.80 -11.05
C ASN A 331 -7.76 25.27 -11.22
N LEU A 332 -6.46 25.61 -11.14
CA LEU A 332 -5.91 26.96 -11.24
C LEU A 332 -5.49 27.36 -12.66
N TRP A 333 -5.84 26.57 -13.68
CA TRP A 333 -5.35 26.82 -15.03
C TRP A 333 -6.28 27.75 -15.81
N TYR A 334 -5.87 29.01 -15.89
CA TYR A 334 -6.52 30.06 -16.68
C TYR A 334 -5.51 30.71 -17.62
N ASP A 335 -6.00 31.22 -18.75
CA ASP A 335 -5.20 32.09 -19.62
C ASP A 335 -5.08 33.50 -19.03
N ASP A 336 -4.31 34.36 -19.69
CA ASP A 336 -4.05 35.73 -19.23
C ASP A 336 -5.32 36.60 -19.23
N ASP A 337 -6.35 36.18 -19.97
CA ASP A 337 -7.67 36.83 -20.04
C ASP A 337 -8.65 36.26 -18.99
N GLY A 338 -8.24 35.25 -18.22
CA GLY A 338 -9.06 34.61 -17.18
C GLY A 338 -10.01 33.52 -17.69
N ASN A 339 -9.87 33.06 -18.94
CA ASN A 339 -10.64 31.94 -19.46
C ASN A 339 -10.06 30.61 -18.97
N PRO A 340 -10.92 29.63 -18.64
CA PRO A 340 -10.45 28.32 -18.19
C PRO A 340 -9.78 27.53 -19.31
N TYR A 341 -8.63 26.92 -19.01
CA TYR A 341 -8.05 25.91 -19.89
C TYR A 341 -8.84 24.60 -19.86
N PRO A 342 -8.85 23.80 -20.95
CA PRO A 342 -9.50 22.49 -21.00
C PRO A 342 -9.09 21.54 -19.87
N GLU A 343 -7.85 21.64 -19.38
CA GLU A 343 -7.31 20.82 -18.30
C GLU A 343 -8.03 21.01 -16.96
N ARG A 344 -8.79 22.08 -16.78
CA ARG A 344 -9.71 22.20 -15.63
C ARG A 344 -10.81 21.15 -15.66
N GLY A 345 -11.12 20.62 -16.84
CA GLY A 345 -12.11 19.56 -17.07
C GLY A 345 -11.63 18.16 -16.71
N ILE A 346 -10.34 17.96 -16.41
CA ILE A 346 -9.76 16.61 -16.24
C ILE A 346 -10.59 15.75 -15.29
N THR A 347 -10.84 14.50 -15.70
CA THR A 347 -11.57 13.49 -14.92
C THR A 347 -10.74 12.25 -14.57
N GLY A 348 -9.57 12.10 -15.19
CA GLY A 348 -8.67 10.97 -15.03
C GLY A 348 -7.56 11.01 -16.07
N LEU A 349 -6.74 9.97 -16.10
CA LEU A 349 -5.75 9.72 -17.14
C LEU A 349 -6.40 8.97 -18.30
N LYS A 350 -5.81 9.10 -19.49
CA LYS A 350 -6.30 8.43 -20.69
C LYS A 350 -5.19 8.14 -21.68
N TYR A 351 -5.11 6.91 -22.15
CA TYR A 351 -4.33 6.54 -23.30
C TYR A 351 -4.97 7.12 -24.57
N ALA A 352 -4.17 7.79 -25.40
CA ALA A 352 -4.61 8.44 -26.63
C ALA A 352 -3.75 8.04 -27.84
N GLY A 353 -2.97 6.96 -27.72
CA GLY A 353 -2.11 6.49 -28.80
C GLY A 353 -2.93 5.83 -29.92
N GLU A 354 -2.47 6.00 -31.16
CA GLU A 354 -3.08 5.38 -32.34
C GLU A 354 -2.04 4.60 -33.14
N GLU A 355 -2.41 3.40 -33.61
CA GLU A 355 -1.56 2.60 -34.50
C GLU A 355 -1.57 3.19 -35.93
N PRO A 356 -0.43 3.16 -36.66
CA PRO A 356 0.84 2.53 -36.30
C PRO A 356 1.80 3.49 -35.57
N GLU A 357 1.43 4.74 -35.35
CA GLU A 357 2.32 5.76 -34.76
C GLU A 357 2.78 5.33 -33.36
N THR A 358 1.85 4.84 -32.54
CA THR A 358 2.15 4.31 -31.21
C THR A 358 1.40 3.01 -30.96
N LEU A 359 1.94 2.18 -30.08
CA LEU A 359 1.31 0.95 -29.62
C LEU A 359 1.02 1.03 -28.11
N PRO A 360 0.02 0.28 -27.60
CA PRO A 360 -0.30 0.23 -26.17
C PRO A 360 0.68 -0.69 -25.43
N GLU A 361 1.97 -0.40 -25.57
CA GLU A 361 3.07 -1.16 -24.96
C GLU A 361 3.90 -0.24 -24.09
N LEU A 362 3.97 -0.55 -22.79
CA LEU A 362 4.81 0.19 -21.86
C LEU A 362 6.28 -0.20 -22.10
N ALA A 363 7.11 0.81 -22.37
CA ALA A 363 8.53 0.66 -22.62
C ALA A 363 9.35 1.05 -21.39
N PHE A 364 10.23 0.16 -20.94
CA PHE A 364 11.36 0.51 -20.07
C PHE A 364 12.58 0.79 -20.94
N GLY A 365 13.24 1.93 -20.70
CA GLY A 365 14.42 2.41 -21.44
C GLY A 365 14.12 3.37 -22.60
N PHE A 366 12.86 3.59 -22.96
CA PHE A 366 12.42 4.46 -24.06
C PHE A 366 11.08 5.13 -23.74
N VAL A 367 10.67 6.09 -24.58
CA VAL A 367 9.39 6.82 -24.48
C VAL A 367 8.18 6.07 -25.04
N HIS A 368 8.39 5.13 -25.95
CA HIS A 368 7.39 4.24 -26.53
C HIS A 368 8.07 2.96 -27.02
N SER A 369 7.28 1.94 -27.36
CA SER A 369 7.78 0.68 -27.89
C SER A 369 8.29 0.80 -29.33
N ARG A 370 9.13 -0.14 -29.74
CA ARG A 370 9.79 -0.20 -31.06
C ARG A 370 8.85 -0.47 -32.21
N GLY A 371 7.66 -1.00 -31.94
CA GLY A 371 6.68 -1.28 -32.99
C GLY A 371 5.92 -0.04 -33.48
N GLY A 372 5.93 1.04 -32.69
CA GLY A 372 5.37 2.33 -33.10
C GLY A 372 6.29 3.07 -34.07
N THR A 373 5.71 3.72 -35.08
CA THR A 373 6.45 4.49 -36.10
C THR A 373 6.64 5.96 -35.74
N LEU A 374 6.22 6.37 -34.53
CA LEU A 374 6.42 7.73 -34.04
C LEU A 374 7.92 8.07 -34.08
N TRP A 375 8.24 9.14 -34.81
CA TRP A 375 9.60 9.67 -34.96
C TRP A 375 10.60 8.80 -35.74
N ASP A 376 10.15 7.79 -36.49
CA ASP A 376 11.03 7.05 -37.43
C ASP A 376 11.73 7.96 -38.44
N ASP A 377 11.10 9.09 -38.79
CA ASP A 377 11.64 10.11 -39.70
C ASP A 377 12.46 11.21 -39.00
N GLN A 378 12.62 11.15 -37.67
CA GLN A 378 13.46 12.09 -36.93
C GLN A 378 14.91 11.58 -36.87
N PRO A 379 15.90 12.49 -36.97
CA PRO A 379 17.32 12.14 -37.06
C PRO A 379 17.92 11.56 -35.78
#